data_AF-A0A9D8RHV9-F1
#
_entry.id   AF-A0A9D8RHV9-F1
#
_cell.length_a   1.000
_cell.length_b   1.000
_cell.length_c   1.000
_cell.angle_alpha   90.00
_cell.angle_beta   90.00
_cell.angle_gamma   90.00
#
_symmetry.space_group_name_H-M   'P 1'
#
loop_
_entity.id
_entity.type
_entity.pdbx_description
1 polymer ?
#
loop_
_entity_poly.entity_id
_entity_poly.type
_entity_poly.pdbx_seq_one_letter_code
_entity_poly.pdbx_strand_id
1 'polypeptide(L)'
;MNELTPIQKEIVTALEQLKEKSLITEAVLAKKVRENAKIQGKNKAGISLKDLEICIEHLAQTTQLTFALHLNSANYILIKKDTVFKLLESDAKKRRQSSEKSISVLTNGDLRNKSSGGKAPKKRSDRKKVDFRKIDDFD
;
A
#
# COMPACT_ATOMS: atom_id res chain seq x y z
N MET A 1 -9.96 22.73 -2.69
CA MET A 1 -9.98 21.57 -1.76
C MET A 1 -9.76 20.34 -2.60
N ASN A 2 -8.61 19.65 -2.46
CA ASN A 2 -8.35 18.43 -3.22
C ASN A 2 -9.26 17.33 -2.67
N GLU A 3 -10.15 16.79 -3.51
CA GLU A 3 -10.91 15.60 -3.15
C GLU A 3 -9.95 14.44 -2.92
N LEU A 4 -9.85 13.99 -1.66
CA LEU A 4 -9.07 12.81 -1.32
C LEU A 4 -9.68 11.59 -2.01
N THR A 5 -8.84 10.77 -2.63
CA THR A 5 -9.27 9.49 -3.18
C THR A 5 -9.72 8.55 -2.05
N PRO A 6 -10.52 7.51 -2.34
CA PRO A 6 -10.96 6.56 -1.32
C PRO A 6 -9.81 5.96 -0.49
N ILE A 7 -8.67 5.66 -1.11
CA ILE A 7 -7.49 5.15 -0.40
C ILE A 7 -6.85 6.20 0.48
N GLN A 8 -6.80 7.46 0.04
CA GLN A 8 -6.28 8.54 0.84
C GLN A 8 -7.16 8.80 2.07
N LYS A 9 -8.50 8.73 1.94
CA LYS A 9 -9.41 8.84 3.08
C LYS A 9 -9.14 7.77 4.13
N GLU A 10 -8.97 6.52 3.71
CA GLU A 10 -8.68 5.40 4.63
C GLU A 10 -7.28 5.52 5.26
N ILE A 11 -6.29 6.04 4.52
CA ILE A 11 -4.95 6.35 5.07
C ILE A 11 -5.05 7.43 6.14
N VAL A 12 -5.80 8.51 5.90
CA VAL A 12 -6.04 9.59 6.87
C VAL A 12 -6.71 9.03 8.13
N THR A 13 -7.79 8.27 7.99
CA THR A 13 -8.46 7.63 9.13
C THR A 13 -7.52 6.70 9.90
N ALA A 14 -6.67 5.93 9.20
CA ALA A 14 -5.69 5.08 9.86
C ALA A 14 -4.61 5.89 10.62
N LEU A 15 -4.16 7.02 10.09
CA LEU A 15 -3.22 7.91 10.76
C LEU A 15 -3.84 8.58 11.99
N GLU A 16 -5.09 9.01 11.91
CA GLU A 16 -5.83 9.58 13.05
C GLU A 16 -6.01 8.56 14.17
N GLN A 17 -6.33 7.31 13.85
CA GLN A 17 -6.41 6.23 14.83
C GLN A 17 -5.05 5.88 15.46
N LEU A 18 -3.96 6.14 14.75
CA LEU A 18 -2.60 5.89 15.22
C LEU A 18 -1.90 7.12 15.81
N LYS A 19 -2.61 8.24 16.00
CA LYS A 19 -2.07 9.54 16.46
C LYS A 19 -1.39 9.51 17.84
N GLU A 20 -1.69 8.49 18.65
CA GLU A 20 -1.08 8.30 19.97
C GLU A 20 0.32 7.68 19.86
N LYS A 21 0.66 7.04 18.75
CA LYS A 21 1.99 6.47 18.53
C LYS A 21 2.94 7.57 18.08
N SER A 22 4.10 7.64 18.73
CA SER A 22 5.19 8.53 18.34
C SER A 22 5.86 8.12 17.03
N LEU A 23 5.86 6.82 16.72
CA LEU A 23 6.45 6.25 15.52
C LEU A 23 5.50 5.22 14.91
N ILE A 24 5.19 5.39 13.62
CA ILE A 24 4.35 4.51 12.83
C ILE A 24 5.19 4.01 11.65
N THR A 25 5.35 2.70 11.53
CA THR A 25 6.01 2.10 10.36
C THR A 25 5.00 1.94 9.22
N GLU A 26 5.48 1.96 7.98
CA GLU A 26 4.66 1.71 6.80
C GLU A 26 3.82 0.43 6.92
N ALA A 27 4.41 -0.65 7.44
CA ALA A 27 3.72 -1.93 7.61
C ALA A 27 2.55 -1.83 8.61
N VAL A 28 2.72 -1.08 9.69
CA VAL A 28 1.67 -0.84 10.70
C VAL A 28 0.54 0.00 10.09
N LEU A 29 0.89 1.05 9.34
CA LEU A 29 -0.10 1.86 8.64
C LEU A 29 -0.88 1.03 7.62
N ALA A 30 -0.18 0.28 6.74
CA ALA A 30 -0.81 -0.58 5.75
C ALA A 30 -1.70 -1.66 6.37
N LYS A 31 -1.29 -2.23 7.51
CA LYS A 31 -2.12 -3.16 8.28
C LYS A 31 -3.42 -2.48 8.72
N LYS A 32 -3.33 -1.27 9.27
CA LYS A 32 -4.50 -0.54 9.76
C LYS A 32 -5.46 -0.13 8.65
N VAL A 33 -4.93 0.32 7.51
CA VAL A 33 -5.73 0.60 6.31
C VAL A 33 -6.48 -0.66 5.84
N ARG A 34 -5.82 -1.82 5.80
CA ARG A 34 -6.48 -3.10 5.46
C ARG A 34 -7.58 -3.48 6.44
N GLU A 35 -7.35 -3.30 7.74
CA GLU A 35 -8.34 -3.55 8.79
C GLU A 35 -9.59 -2.68 8.61
N ASN A 36 -9.39 -1.36 8.42
CA ASN A 36 -10.49 -0.40 8.22
C ASN A 36 -11.26 -0.67 6.93
N ALA A 37 -10.54 -1.01 5.86
CA ALA A 37 -11.09 -1.34 4.56
C ALA A 37 -11.69 -2.76 4.45
N LYS A 38 -11.49 -3.63 5.45
CA LYS A 38 -11.82 -5.06 5.43
C LYS A 38 -11.21 -5.81 4.23
N ILE A 39 -10.00 -5.43 3.81
CA ILE A 39 -9.28 -6.08 2.70
C ILE A 39 -8.74 -7.43 3.17
N GLN A 40 -9.26 -8.52 2.59
CA GLN A 40 -8.74 -9.87 2.81
C GLN A 40 -7.61 -10.15 1.80
N GLY A 41 -6.36 -10.19 2.29
CA GLY A 41 -5.17 -10.48 1.47
C GLY A 41 -4.23 -9.27 1.32
N LYS A 42 -3.26 -9.39 0.40
CA LYS A 42 -2.19 -8.38 0.22
C LYS A 42 -1.48 -8.01 1.52
N ASN A 43 -1.21 -8.99 2.39
CA ASN A 43 -0.63 -8.78 3.74
C ASN A 43 0.75 -8.12 3.72
N LYS A 44 1.47 -8.23 2.61
CA LYS A 44 2.79 -7.60 2.37
C LYS A 44 2.71 -6.32 1.54
N ALA A 45 1.51 -5.87 1.16
CA ALA A 45 1.38 -4.62 0.41
C ALA A 45 1.68 -3.43 1.32
N GLY A 46 2.41 -2.48 0.75
CA GLY A 46 2.76 -1.21 1.36
C GLY A 46 1.80 -0.08 0.98
N ILE A 47 2.21 1.14 1.28
CA ILE A 47 1.50 2.37 0.94
C ILE A 47 2.29 3.12 -0.15
N SER A 48 1.54 3.67 -1.11
CA SER A 48 2.07 4.53 -2.17
C SER A 48 2.66 5.77 -1.54
N LEU A 49 3.92 6.08 -1.87
CA LEU A 49 4.56 7.28 -1.36
C LEU A 49 3.74 8.53 -1.72
N LYS A 50 3.26 8.61 -2.97
CA LYS A 50 2.49 9.77 -3.45
C LYS A 50 1.22 9.99 -2.64
N ASP A 51 0.47 8.92 -2.38
CA ASP A 51 -0.78 9.01 -1.61
C ASP A 51 -0.49 9.40 -0.16
N LEU A 52 0.59 8.89 0.42
CA LEU A 52 0.98 9.22 1.79
C LEU A 52 1.37 10.70 1.94
N GLU A 53 2.12 11.26 0.98
CA GLU A 53 2.51 12.67 1.02
C GLU A 53 1.28 13.59 1.00
N ILE A 54 0.32 13.30 0.13
CA ILE A 54 -0.94 14.05 0.04
C ILE A 54 -1.73 13.94 1.36
N CYS A 55 -1.78 12.76 1.98
CA CYS A 55 -2.49 12.56 3.25
C CYS A 55 -1.84 13.33 4.40
N ILE A 56 -0.51 13.38 4.46
CA ILE A 56 0.22 14.11 5.50
C ILE A 56 0.05 15.63 5.33
N GLU A 57 0.13 16.12 4.10
CA GLU A 57 -0.14 17.53 3.80
C GLU A 57 -1.57 17.92 4.18
N HIS A 58 -2.54 17.07 3.86
CA HIS A 58 -3.93 17.27 4.26
C HIS A 58 -4.12 17.29 5.79
N LEU A 59 -3.52 16.34 6.51
CA LEU A 59 -3.61 16.27 7.98
C LEU A 59 -3.02 17.51 8.66
N ALA A 60 -1.88 17.99 8.16
CA ALA A 60 -1.24 19.21 8.65
C ALA A 60 -2.15 20.44 8.46
N GLN A 61 -2.87 20.52 7.35
CA GLN A 61 -3.76 21.66 7.04
C GLN A 61 -5.11 21.59 7.77
N THR A 62 -5.74 20.41 7.85
CA THR A 62 -7.11 20.27 8.35
C THR A 62 -7.19 19.98 9.85
N THR A 63 -6.30 19.11 10.35
CA THR A 63 -6.40 18.56 11.71
C THR A 63 -5.30 19.04 12.65
N GLN A 64 -4.38 19.87 12.17
CA GLN A 64 -3.16 20.30 12.88
C GLN A 64 -2.31 19.11 13.39
N LEU A 65 -2.50 17.92 12.82
CA LEU A 65 -1.68 16.75 13.11
C LEU A 65 -0.46 16.78 12.18
N THR A 66 0.69 17.05 12.78
CA THR A 66 1.96 17.15 12.06
C THR A 66 2.74 15.83 12.17
N PHE A 67 3.19 15.35 11.01
CA PHE A 67 4.00 14.15 10.88
C PHE A 67 5.22 14.43 10.02
N ALA A 68 6.34 13.80 10.39
CA ALA A 68 7.59 13.83 9.66
C ALA A 68 7.84 12.47 9.00
N LEU A 69 8.09 12.48 7.69
CA LEU A 69 8.48 11.32 6.91
C LEU A 69 9.98 11.09 6.97
N HIS A 70 10.36 9.85 7.26
CA HIS A 70 11.73 9.37 7.22
C HIS A 70 11.80 8.04 6.48
N LEU A 71 13.01 7.68 6.04
CA LEU A 71 13.31 6.32 5.59
C LEU A 71 14.23 5.63 6.58
N ASN A 72 14.04 4.33 6.77
CA ASN A 72 15.02 3.50 7.46
C ASN A 72 16.13 3.04 6.49
N SER A 73 17.10 2.28 6.99
CA SER A 73 18.19 1.70 6.21
C SER A 73 17.72 0.74 5.10
N ALA A 74 16.52 0.18 5.22
CA ALA A 74 15.89 -0.69 4.23
C ALA A 74 14.95 0.06 3.26
N ASN A 75 14.99 1.40 3.24
CA ASN A 75 14.13 2.27 2.41
C ASN A 75 12.61 2.10 2.66
N TYR A 76 12.22 1.59 3.83
CA TYR A 76 10.83 1.60 4.28
C TYR A 76 10.48 2.94 4.92
N ILE A 77 9.22 3.35 4.73
CA ILE A 77 8.73 4.62 5.25
C ILE A 77 8.51 4.52 6.77
N LEU A 78 9.01 5.51 7.48
CA LEU A 78 8.79 5.76 8.89
C LEU A 78 8.07 7.10 9.03
N ILE A 79 6.95 7.08 9.75
CA ILE A 79 6.13 8.26 10.01
C ILE A 79 6.32 8.58 11.49
N LYS A 80 7.01 9.68 11.78
CA LYS A 80 7.21 10.16 13.15
C LYS A 80 6.21 11.26 13.43
N LYS A 81 5.61 11.22 14.61
CA LYS A 81 4.88 12.37 15.14
C LYS A 81 5.91 13.43 15.50
N ASP A 82 5.75 14.62 14.94
CA ASP A 82 6.69 15.72 15.13
C ASP A 82 5.90 17.03 15.19
N THR A 83 6.49 18.11 15.69
CA THR A 83 5.84 19.43 15.70
C THR A 83 5.80 20.05 14.31
N VAL A 84 6.79 19.72 13.47
CA VAL A 84 6.93 20.24 12.10
C VAL A 84 6.59 19.13 11.10
N PHE A 85 5.73 19.44 10.13
CA PHE A 85 5.51 18.51 9.02
C PHE A 85 6.76 18.46 8.13
N LYS A 86 7.24 17.25 7.80
CA LYS A 86 8.40 17.07 6.92
C LYS A 86 8.10 15.99 5.89
N LEU A 87 8.28 16.31 4.62
CA LEU A 87 8.25 15.34 3.53
C LEU A 87 9.64 14.77 3.24
N LEU A 88 9.70 13.68 2.48
CA LEU A 88 10.99 13.10 2.09
C LEU A 88 11.76 14.05 1.16
N GLU A 89 13.07 14.11 1.31
CA GLU A 89 13.94 14.86 0.39
C GLU A 89 14.06 14.14 -0.96
N SER A 90 14.46 14.87 -2.00
CA SER A 90 14.47 14.38 -3.39
C SER A 90 15.27 13.09 -3.59
N ASP A 91 16.40 12.93 -2.89
CA ASP A 91 17.19 11.69 -2.90
C ASP A 91 16.46 10.52 -2.25
N ALA A 92 15.92 10.74 -1.04
CA ALA A 92 15.15 9.74 -0.31
C ALA A 92 13.92 9.31 -1.13
N LYS A 93 13.24 10.25 -1.80
CA LYS A 93 12.13 9.97 -2.72
C LYS A 93 12.54 9.02 -3.84
N LYS A 94 13.68 9.26 -4.50
CA LYS A 94 14.19 8.40 -5.58
C LYS A 94 14.47 6.97 -5.07
N ARG A 95 15.14 6.85 -3.92
CA ARG A 95 15.41 5.54 -3.30
C ARG A 95 14.14 4.79 -2.95
N ARG A 96 13.15 5.49 -2.38
CA ARG A 96 11.85 4.91 -2.06
C ARG A 96 11.07 4.52 -3.31
N GLN A 97 10.99 5.37 -4.32
CA GLN A 97 10.29 5.07 -5.58
C GLN A 97 10.89 3.87 -6.31
N SER A 98 12.22 3.70 -6.25
CA SER A 98 12.88 2.49 -6.78
C SER A 98 12.45 1.24 -6.02
N SER A 99 12.40 1.33 -4.69
CA SER A 99 11.95 0.23 -3.81
C SER A 99 10.46 -0.05 -3.93
N GLU A 100 9.64 0.96 -4.23
CA GLU A 100 8.20 0.81 -4.41
C GLU A 100 7.85 -0.06 -5.63
N LYS A 101 8.66 0.03 -6.70
CA LYS A 101 8.47 -0.77 -7.92
C LYS A 101 8.58 -2.28 -7.69
N SER A 102 9.26 -2.71 -6.63
CA SER A 102 9.46 -4.13 -6.30
C SER A 102 8.49 -4.63 -5.23
N ILE A 103 7.55 -3.80 -4.75
CA ILE A 103 6.53 -4.19 -3.77
C ILE A 103 5.13 -4.01 -4.33
N SER A 104 4.18 -4.76 -3.76
CA SER A 104 2.76 -4.50 -4.00
C SER A 104 2.32 -3.30 -3.16
N VAL A 105 1.44 -2.47 -3.70
CA VAL A 105 0.89 -1.29 -3.02
C VAL A 105 -0.64 -1.39 -2.97
N LEU A 106 -1.24 -0.85 -1.91
CA LEU A 106 -2.69 -0.74 -1.79
C LEU A 106 -3.21 0.35 -2.75
N THR A 107 -4.26 0.03 -3.49
CA THR A 107 -4.82 0.90 -4.52
C THR A 107 -6.32 1.11 -4.29
N ASN A 108 -6.90 2.10 -4.97
CA ASN A 108 -8.35 2.31 -4.96
C ASN A 108 -9.15 1.07 -5.39
N GLY A 109 -8.58 0.22 -6.26
CA GLY A 109 -9.23 -1.04 -6.66
C GLY A 109 -9.43 -2.01 -5.49
N ASP A 110 -8.53 -2.00 -4.50
CA ASP A 110 -8.61 -2.88 -3.35
C ASP A 110 -9.76 -2.52 -2.40
N LEU A 111 -10.13 -1.24 -2.37
CA LEU A 111 -11.24 -0.73 -1.55
C LEU A 111 -12.61 -1.03 -2.12
N ARG A 112 -12.70 -1.19 -3.45
CA ARG A 112 -13.96 -1.43 -4.16
C ARG A 112 -14.49 -2.85 -3.98
N ASN A 113 -13.71 -3.76 -3.41
CA ASN A 113 -14.14 -5.13 -3.09
C ASN A 113 -15.02 -5.24 -1.84
N LYS A 114 -15.47 -4.12 -1.24
CA LYS A 114 -16.39 -4.14 -0.09
C LYS A 114 -17.72 -4.89 -0.37
N SER A 115 -18.08 -5.19 -1.62
CA SER A 115 -19.28 -5.99 -1.93
C SER A 115 -19.41 -6.37 -3.41
N SER A 116 -18.51 -7.20 -3.92
CA SER A 116 -18.82 -7.95 -5.15
C SER A 116 -18.25 -9.36 -5.07
N GLY A 117 -19.13 -10.35 -5.07
CA GLY A 117 -18.80 -11.75 -5.36
C GLY A 117 -18.37 -11.93 -6.82
N GLY A 118 -17.39 -11.15 -7.27
CA GLY A 118 -16.83 -11.20 -8.60
C GLY A 118 -15.74 -12.25 -8.65
N LYS A 119 -16.05 -13.40 -9.26
CA LYS A 119 -15.16 -14.52 -9.58
C LYS A 119 -13.70 -14.07 -9.76
N ALA A 120 -12.82 -14.65 -8.94
CA ALA A 120 -11.37 -14.54 -9.12
C ALA A 120 -11.00 -14.82 -10.60
N PRO A 121 -10.09 -14.05 -11.21
CA PRO A 121 -9.65 -14.32 -12.57
C PRO A 121 -9.01 -15.71 -12.61
N LYS A 122 -9.58 -16.58 -13.44
CA LYS A 122 -9.09 -17.92 -13.75
C LYS A 122 -7.61 -17.80 -14.12
N LYS A 123 -6.72 -18.37 -13.30
CA LYS A 123 -5.30 -18.50 -13.65
C LYS A 123 -5.22 -19.16 -15.03
N ARG A 124 -4.74 -18.41 -16.04
CA ARG A 124 -4.26 -18.99 -17.30
C ARG A 124 -3.06 -19.87 -16.94
N SER A 125 -3.29 -21.17 -16.79
CA SER A 125 -2.22 -22.16 -16.83
C SER A 125 -1.82 -22.34 -18.30
N ASP A 126 -0.94 -21.46 -18.77
CA ASP A 126 -0.21 -21.69 -20.00
C ASP A 126 0.88 -22.73 -19.71
N ARG A 127 0.57 -24.00 -19.99
CA ARG A 127 1.56 -25.00 -20.35
C ARG A 127 0.86 -26.15 -21.07
N LYS A 128 0.94 -26.12 -22.40
CA LYS A 128 0.82 -27.33 -23.23
C LYS A 128 1.75 -28.39 -22.64
N LYS A 129 1.21 -29.40 -21.97
CA LYS A 129 1.87 -30.71 -21.89
C LYS A 129 1.48 -31.42 -23.16
N VAL A 130 2.44 -31.51 -24.09
CA VAL A 130 2.33 -32.40 -25.23
C VAL A 130 2.66 -33.79 -24.67
N ASP A 131 1.66 -34.66 -24.56
CA ASP A 131 1.85 -36.06 -24.18
C ASP A 131 2.57 -36.79 -25.34
N PHE A 132 3.88 -36.96 -25.22
CA PHE A 132 4.70 -37.77 -26.14
C PHE A 132 4.89 -39.19 -25.62
N ARG A 133 3.79 -39.90 -25.32
CA ARG A 133 3.81 -41.35 -25.12
C ARG A 133 2.58 -41.99 -25.78
N LYS A 134 2.66 -42.11 -27.10
CA LYS A 134 1.99 -43.15 -27.89
C LYS A 134 2.97 -43.64 -28.95
N ILE A 135 4.01 -44.31 -28.48
CA ILE A 135 4.73 -45.34 -29.24
C ILE A 135 4.70 -46.51 -28.29
N ASP A 136 3.73 -47.40 -28.48
CA ASP A 136 3.95 -48.83 -28.63
C ASP A 136 2.60 -49.55 -28.77
N ASP A 137 2.66 -50.63 -29.55
CA ASP A 137 1.66 -51.67 -29.76
C ASP A 137 0.43 -51.32 -30.61
N PHE A 138 0.44 -51.75 -31.87
CA PHE A 138 -0.45 -52.83 -32.34
C PHE A 138 0.15 -53.49 -33.59
N ASP A 139 0.45 -54.79 -33.44
CA ASP A 139 0.56 -55.82 -34.48
C ASP A 139 -0.50 -55.70 -35.58
#